data_AF-A0A7S3GNV0-F1
#
_entry.id   AF-A0A7S3GNV0-F1
#
_cell.length_a   1.000
_cell.length_b   1.000
_cell.length_c   1.000
_cell.angle_alpha   90.00
_cell.angle_beta   90.00
_cell.angle_gamma   90.00
#
_symmetry.space_group_name_H-M   'P 1'
#
loop_
_entity.id
_entity.type
_entity.pdbx_description
1 polymer ?
#
loop_
_entity_poly.entity_id
_entity_poly.type
_entity_poly.pdbx_seq_one_letter_code
_entity_poly.pdbx_strand_id
1 'polypeptide(L)'
;GVRLDAVAPAQQELQRKHDAAVEQLQGLEGEKHRTSVQKDELLAALSTEQEAVELARRSKEQAKRAIEEAGPTQLSAGDVLISVAFQGVPQPLELMPWDTNLEAVVTKWLTATQRSIRLQPSVVRYLTHLEET
;
A
#
# COMPACT_ATOMS: atom_id res chain seq x y z
N GLY A 1 -40.92 21.47 -74.02
CA GLY A 1 -41.66 20.72 -72.99
C GLY A 1 -40.73 19.85 -72.17
N VAL A 2 -40.23 18.75 -72.74
CA VAL A 2 -39.69 17.59 -71.99
C VAL A 2 -38.42 17.82 -71.14
N ARG A 3 -37.57 18.80 -71.48
CA ARG A 3 -36.32 19.05 -70.73
C ARG A 3 -36.51 19.77 -69.39
N LEU A 4 -37.60 20.52 -69.21
CA LEU A 4 -37.84 21.26 -67.96
C LEU A 4 -38.46 20.36 -66.88
N ASP A 5 -39.28 19.38 -67.29
CA ASP A 5 -39.94 18.44 -66.35
C ASP A 5 -38.96 17.46 -65.68
N ALA A 6 -37.81 17.17 -66.30
CA ALA A 6 -36.80 16.27 -65.74
C ALA A 6 -35.81 16.98 -64.77
N VAL A 7 -35.74 18.32 -64.81
CA VAL A 7 -34.76 19.10 -64.03
C VAL A 7 -35.24 19.32 -62.59
N ALA A 8 -36.53 19.57 -62.40
CA ALA A 8 -37.13 19.74 -61.07
C ALA A 8 -36.93 18.52 -60.13
N PRO A 9 -37.21 17.27 -60.54
CA PRO A 9 -36.99 16.11 -59.67
C PRO A 9 -35.50 15.87 -59.38
N ALA A 10 -34.62 16.10 -60.36
CA ALA A 10 -33.18 15.97 -60.18
C ALA A 10 -32.62 17.01 -59.18
N GLN A 11 -33.13 18.25 -59.23
CA GLN A 11 -32.79 19.29 -58.25
C GLN A 11 -33.28 18.95 -56.84
N GLN A 12 -34.49 18.40 -56.73
CA GLN A 12 -35.03 17.99 -55.43
C GLN A 12 -34.24 16.81 -54.82
N GLU A 13 -33.82 15.85 -55.65
CA GLU A 13 -32.98 14.75 -55.19
C GLU A 13 -31.59 15.24 -54.77
N LEU A 14 -31.00 16.17 -55.52
CA LEU A 14 -29.73 16.78 -55.16
C LEU A 14 -29.81 17.56 -53.84
N GLN A 15 -30.89 18.31 -53.62
CA GLN A 15 -31.12 19.03 -52.38
C GLN A 15 -31.22 18.08 -51.19
N ARG A 16 -31.98 16.98 -51.32
CA ARG A 16 -32.07 15.96 -50.25
C ARG A 16 -30.72 15.32 -49.93
N LYS A 17 -29.90 15.03 -50.95
CA LYS A 17 -28.55 14.49 -50.75
C LYS A 17 -27.62 15.50 -50.09
N HIS A 18 -27.74 16.77 -50.47
CA HIS A 18 -26.99 17.87 -49.84
C HIS A 18 -27.36 18.01 -48.36
N ASP A 19 -28.66 18.06 -48.04
CA ASP A 19 -29.14 18.21 -46.67
C ASP A 19 -28.71 17.02 -45.81
N ALA A 20 -28.83 15.79 -46.32
CA ALA A 20 -28.34 14.59 -45.64
C ALA A 20 -26.81 14.61 -45.42
N ALA A 21 -26.05 15.11 -46.40
CA ALA A 21 -24.59 15.24 -46.26
C ALA A 21 -24.21 16.31 -45.23
N VAL A 22 -24.95 17.42 -45.14
CA VAL A 22 -24.75 18.46 -44.12
C VAL A 22 -25.03 17.91 -42.73
N GLU A 23 -26.12 17.17 -42.53
CA GLU A 23 -26.43 16.52 -41.25
C GLU A 23 -25.34 15.53 -40.85
N GLN A 24 -24.83 14.73 -41.79
CA GLN A 24 -23.71 13.81 -41.54
C GLN A 24 -22.42 14.54 -41.16
N LEU A 25 -22.08 15.63 -41.85
CA LEU A 25 -20.90 16.44 -41.54
C LEU A 25 -20.99 17.05 -40.14
N GLN A 26 -22.15 17.60 -39.77
CA GLN A 26 -22.38 18.13 -38.43
C GLN A 26 -22.25 17.03 -37.36
N GLY A 27 -22.76 15.82 -37.64
CA GLY A 27 -22.59 14.67 -36.77
C GLY A 27 -21.11 14.31 -36.56
N LEU A 28 -20.35 14.20 -37.65
CA LEU A 28 -18.92 13.87 -37.63
C LEU A 28 -18.08 14.96 -36.94
N GLU A 29 -18.40 16.24 -37.14
CA GLU A 29 -17.74 17.34 -36.43
C GLU A 29 -17.99 17.27 -34.92
N GLY A 30 -19.22 16.95 -34.52
CA GLY A 30 -19.56 16.74 -33.11
C GLY A 30 -18.83 15.55 -32.48
N GLU A 31 -18.67 14.45 -33.21
CA GLU A 31 -17.90 13.28 -32.76
C GLU A 31 -16.40 13.57 -32.69
N LYS A 32 -15.85 14.26 -33.68
CA LYS A 32 -14.46 14.71 -33.69
C LYS A 32 -14.18 15.61 -32.49
N HIS A 33 -15.08 16.54 -32.19
CA HIS A 33 -14.93 17.43 -31.04
C HIS A 33 -14.94 16.64 -29.72
N ARG A 34 -15.92 15.75 -29.52
CA ARG A 34 -15.99 14.86 -28.35
C ARG A 34 -14.72 14.03 -28.18
N THR A 35 -14.24 13.43 -29.26
CA THR A 35 -13.01 12.63 -29.26
C THR A 35 -11.78 13.46 -28.92
N SER A 36 -11.70 14.70 -29.40
CA SER A 36 -10.61 15.62 -29.06
C SER A 36 -10.59 15.93 -27.56
N VAL A 37 -11.74 16.26 -26.99
CA VAL A 37 -11.86 16.55 -25.55
C VAL A 37 -11.45 15.33 -24.71
N GLN A 38 -11.95 14.14 -25.04
CA GLN A 38 -11.57 12.90 -24.35
C GLN A 38 -10.07 12.63 -24.44
N LYS A 39 -9.45 12.88 -25.61
CA LYS A 39 -8.01 12.73 -25.77
C LYS A 39 -7.25 13.70 -24.87
N ASP A 40 -7.65 14.96 -24.81
CA ASP A 40 -6.98 15.97 -24.00
C ASP A 40 -7.11 15.65 -22.50
N GLU A 41 -8.28 15.17 -22.06
CA GLU A 41 -8.51 14.68 -20.70
C GLU A 41 -7.61 13.48 -20.36
N LEU A 42 -7.49 12.50 -21.26
CA LEU A 42 -6.63 11.34 -21.06
C LEU A 42 -5.15 11.72 -21.00
N LEU A 43 -4.71 12.67 -21.83
CA LEU A 43 -3.34 13.17 -21.80
C LEU A 43 -3.04 13.90 -20.48
N ALA A 44 -3.99 14.70 -19.98
CA ALA A 44 -3.85 15.35 -18.69
C ALA A 44 -3.77 14.33 -17.54
N ALA A 45 -4.64 13.31 -17.54
CA ALA A 45 -4.61 12.23 -16.55
C ALA A 45 -3.31 11.41 -16.60
N LEU A 46 -2.80 11.13 -17.80
CA LEU A 46 -1.53 10.41 -17.95
C LEU A 46 -0.36 11.23 -17.39
N SER A 47 -0.35 12.54 -17.62
CA SER A 47 0.70 13.44 -17.09
C SER A 47 0.71 13.45 -15.56
N THR A 48 -0.47 13.55 -14.93
CA THR A 48 -0.56 13.55 -13.46
C THR A 48 -0.15 12.23 -12.85
N GLU A 49 -0.49 11.10 -13.48
CA GLU A 49 -0.06 9.77 -13.04
C GLU A 49 1.46 9.60 -13.15
N GLN A 50 2.06 10.04 -14.26
CA GLN A 50 3.51 9.99 -14.46
C GLN A 50 4.27 10.80 -13.40
N GLU A 51 3.78 12.00 -13.07
CA GLU A 51 4.36 12.82 -12.01
C GLU A 51 4.25 12.16 -10.63
N ALA A 52 3.11 11.55 -10.31
CA ALA A 52 2.92 10.83 -9.06
C ALA A 52 3.84 9.60 -8.94
N VAL A 53 4.02 8.85 -10.03
CA VAL A 53 4.93 7.69 -10.08
C VAL A 53 6.36 8.13 -9.88
N GLU A 54 6.82 9.20 -10.54
CA GLU A 54 8.17 9.72 -10.36
C GLU A 54 8.41 10.24 -8.93
N LEU A 55 7.42 10.91 -8.33
CA LEU A 55 7.50 11.36 -6.94
C LEU A 55 7.60 10.16 -5.98
N ALA A 56 6.78 9.13 -6.18
CA ALA A 56 6.81 7.91 -5.38
C ALA A 56 8.14 7.13 -5.55
N ARG A 57 8.69 7.13 -6.77
CA ARG A 57 10.00 6.53 -7.04
C ARG A 57 11.10 7.27 -6.28
N ARG A 58 11.12 8.60 -6.34
CA ARG A 58 12.10 9.44 -5.64
C ARG A 58 11.99 9.29 -4.12
N SER A 59 10.78 9.29 -3.57
CA SER A 59 10.58 9.13 -2.12
C SER A 59 11.05 7.74 -1.65
N LYS A 60 10.77 6.68 -2.40
CA LYS A 60 11.25 5.33 -2.11
C LYS A 60 12.77 5.25 -2.18
N GLU A 61 13.39 5.90 -3.17
CA GLU A 61 14.84 5.92 -3.30
C GLU A 61 15.51 6.71 -2.16
N GLN A 62 14.92 7.83 -1.75
CA GLN A 62 15.34 8.58 -0.57
C GLN A 62 15.19 7.78 0.72
N ALA A 63 14.06 7.09 0.92
CA ALA A 63 13.85 6.23 2.07
C ALA A 63 14.87 5.08 2.10
N LYS A 64 15.16 4.47 0.95
CA LYS A 64 16.19 3.44 0.84
C LYS A 64 17.57 3.97 1.20
N ARG A 65 17.96 5.14 0.68
CA ARG A 65 19.23 5.78 1.04
C ARG A 65 19.30 6.14 2.52
N ALA A 66 18.20 6.64 3.11
CA ALA A 66 18.15 6.92 4.54
C ALA A 66 18.31 5.65 5.39
N ILE A 67 17.78 4.50 4.95
CA ILE A 67 17.98 3.21 5.62
C ILE A 67 19.42 2.73 5.45
N GLU A 68 20.00 2.85 4.25
CA GLU A 68 21.39 2.50 3.98
C GLU A 68 22.37 3.38 4.77
N GLU A 69 22.10 4.68 4.90
CA GLU A 69 22.88 5.63 5.71
C GLU A 69 22.71 5.42 7.21
N ALA A 70 21.51 5.06 7.67
CA ALA A 70 21.27 4.70 9.07
C ALA A 70 22.00 3.41 9.49
N GLY A 71 22.43 2.60 8.52
CA GLY A 71 23.07 1.32 8.76
C GLY A 71 22.08 0.27 9.31
N PRO A 72 22.53 -0.98 9.52
CA PRO A 72 21.73 -1.95 10.26
C PRO A 72 21.41 -1.35 11.63
N THR A 73 20.14 -1.33 12.02
CA THR A 73 19.72 -0.94 13.37
C THR A 73 20.57 -1.76 14.34
N GLN A 74 21.51 -1.09 15.03
CA GLN A 74 22.30 -1.74 16.05
C GLN A 74 21.30 -2.14 17.13
N LEU A 75 21.03 -3.44 17.25
CA LEU A 75 20.29 -3.97 18.38
C LEU A 75 21.11 -3.60 19.61
N SER A 76 20.64 -2.63 20.38
CA SER A 76 21.24 -2.32 21.65
C SER A 76 20.93 -3.48 22.60
N ALA A 77 21.71 -3.64 23.67
CA ALA A 77 21.37 -4.62 24.70
C ALA A 77 19.91 -4.43 25.15
N GLY A 78 19.46 -3.17 25.31
CA GLY A 78 18.08 -2.80 25.66
C GLY A 78 16.97 -3.34 24.74
N ASP A 79 17.30 -3.75 23.52
CA ASP A 79 16.33 -4.25 22.54
C ASP A 79 16.16 -5.77 22.58
N VAL A 80 16.90 -6.47 23.45
CA VAL A 80 16.86 -7.93 23.59
C VAL A 80 16.03 -8.34 24.80
N LEU A 81 14.93 -9.05 24.54
CA LEU A 81 14.06 -9.66 25.55
C LEU A 81 14.07 -11.18 25.39
N ILE A 82 14.33 -11.90 26.48
CA ILE A 82 14.21 -13.35 26.55
C ILE A 82 12.84 -13.67 27.16
N SER A 83 12.05 -14.49 26.46
CA SER A 83 10.71 -14.90 26.88
C SER A 83 10.63 -16.41 27.06
N VAL A 84 10.27 -16.87 28.27
CA VAL A 84 10.10 -18.29 28.60
C VAL A 84 8.62 -18.58 28.84
N ALA A 85 8.02 -19.36 27.94
CA ALA A 85 6.61 -19.76 28.04
C ALA A 85 6.48 -21.10 28.78
N PHE A 86 5.60 -21.15 29.78
CA PHE A 86 5.25 -22.37 30.49
C PHE A 86 3.87 -22.87 30.06
N GLN A 87 3.74 -24.17 29.85
CA GLN A 87 2.47 -24.78 29.48
C GLN A 87 1.40 -24.50 30.55
N GLY A 88 0.25 -23.98 30.13
CA GLY A 88 -0.85 -23.63 31.04
C GLY A 88 -0.64 -22.33 31.82
N VAL A 89 0.36 -21.51 31.48
CA VAL A 89 0.53 -20.16 32.02
C VAL A 89 0.28 -19.14 30.91
N PRO A 90 -0.67 -18.19 31.08
CA PRO A 90 -1.05 -17.25 30.02
C PRO A 90 -0.01 -16.15 29.78
N GLN A 91 0.79 -15.79 30.79
CA GLN A 91 1.85 -14.78 30.67
C GLN A 91 3.22 -15.43 30.74
N PRO A 92 4.08 -15.24 29.71
CA PRO A 92 5.45 -15.76 29.73
C PRO A 92 6.28 -15.07 30.81
N LEU A 93 7.34 -15.73 31.24
CA LEU A 93 8.38 -15.11 32.05
C LEU A 93 9.28 -14.30 31.12
N GLU A 94 9.35 -12.99 31.37
CA GLU A 94 10.18 -12.05 30.63
C GLU A 94 11.43 -11.73 31.44
N LEU A 95 12.59 -11.87 30.82
CA LEU A 95 13.89 -11.56 31.40
C LEU A 95 14.78 -10.81 30.40
N MET A 96 15.55 -9.86 30.91
CA MET A 96 16.58 -9.16 30.16
C MET A 96 17.91 -9.93 30.25
N PRO A 97 18.75 -9.92 29.20
CA PRO A 97 20.07 -10.58 29.25
C PRO A 97 21.01 -10.09 30.36
N TRP A 98 20.76 -8.92 30.96
CA TRP A 98 21.53 -8.37 32.09
C TRP A 98 20.82 -8.48 33.44
N ASP A 99 19.70 -9.20 33.53
CA ASP A 99 19.04 -9.44 34.80
C ASP A 99 19.90 -10.35 35.69
N THR A 100 20.67 -9.73 36.58
CA THR A 100 21.56 -10.44 37.52
C THR A 100 20.83 -11.08 38.71
N ASN A 101 19.57 -10.71 38.93
CA ASN A 101 18.76 -11.18 40.05
C ASN A 101 17.53 -11.94 39.56
N LEU A 102 17.75 -13.17 39.10
CA LEU A 102 16.70 -14.08 38.65
C LEU A 102 15.64 -14.34 39.73
N GLU A 103 16.04 -14.37 41.01
CA GLU A 103 15.11 -14.57 42.13
C GLU A 103 14.04 -13.48 42.21
N ALA A 104 14.44 -12.20 42.04
CA ALA A 104 13.53 -11.07 42.05
C ALA A 104 12.60 -11.08 40.83
N VAL A 105 13.15 -11.38 39.64
CA VAL A 105 12.37 -11.46 38.39
C VAL A 105 11.31 -12.56 38.48
N VAL A 106 11.70 -13.76 38.89
CA VAL A 106 10.78 -14.89 39.07
C VAL A 106 9.76 -14.61 40.15
N THR A 107 10.14 -13.99 41.27
CA THR A 107 9.20 -13.62 42.34
C THR A 107 8.14 -12.63 41.85
N LYS A 108 8.56 -11.60 41.11
CA LYS A 108 7.65 -10.62 40.52
C LYS A 108 6.69 -11.28 39.54
N TRP A 109 7.20 -12.16 38.67
CA TRP A 109 6.38 -12.90 37.72
C TRP A 109 5.40 -13.87 38.37
N LEU A 110 5.82 -14.63 39.38
CA LEU A 110 4.94 -15.53 40.14
C LEU A 110 3.82 -14.75 40.84
N THR A 111 4.14 -13.56 41.36
CA THR A 111 3.15 -12.65 41.97
C THR A 111 2.16 -12.15 40.93
N ALA A 112 2.64 -11.70 39.76
CA ALA A 112 1.80 -11.20 38.67
C ALA A 112 0.87 -12.30 38.10
N THR A 113 1.37 -13.53 37.99
CA THR A 113 0.63 -14.69 37.49
C THR A 113 -0.20 -15.41 38.56
N GLN A 114 -0.21 -14.89 39.80
CA GLN A 114 -0.91 -15.47 40.96
C GLN A 114 -0.56 -16.96 41.19
N ARG A 115 0.72 -17.30 40.98
CA ARG A 115 1.24 -18.66 41.17
C ARG A 115 1.89 -18.82 42.53
N SER A 116 2.10 -20.08 42.91
CA SER A 116 2.70 -20.41 44.21
C SER A 116 4.16 -19.95 44.26
N ILE A 117 4.49 -19.14 45.27
CA ILE A 117 5.86 -18.71 45.56
C ILE A 117 6.81 -19.89 45.80
N ARG A 118 6.29 -21.06 46.19
CA ARG A 118 7.09 -22.29 46.39
C ARG A 118 7.75 -22.81 45.12
N LEU A 119 7.28 -22.36 43.95
CA LEU A 119 7.87 -22.70 42.66
C LEU A 119 9.14 -21.90 42.35
N GLN A 120 9.36 -20.77 43.05
CA GLN A 120 10.48 -19.87 42.80
C GLN A 120 11.83 -20.60 42.77
N PRO A 121 12.21 -21.47 43.74
CA PRO A 121 13.51 -22.13 43.71
C PRO A 121 13.69 -23.08 42.51
N SER A 122 12.62 -23.74 42.08
CA SER A 122 12.65 -24.66 40.93
C SER A 122 12.80 -23.90 39.62
N VAL A 123 12.07 -22.79 39.47
CA VAL A 123 12.13 -21.95 38.26
C VAL A 123 13.47 -21.25 38.15
N VAL A 124 13.99 -20.68 39.25
CA VAL A 124 15.32 -20.05 39.27
C VAL A 124 16.39 -21.08 38.88
N ARG A 125 16.36 -22.29 39.45
CA ARG A 125 17.31 -23.34 39.09
C ARG A 125 17.26 -23.71 37.61
N TYR A 126 16.05 -23.78 37.03
CA TYR A 126 15.90 -24.05 35.60
C TYR A 126 16.51 -22.94 34.73
N LEU A 127 16.28 -21.68 35.08
CA LEU A 127 16.85 -20.54 34.34
C LEU A 127 18.38 -20.50 34.44
N THR A 128 18.94 -20.75 35.62
CA THR A 128 20.40 -20.84 35.78
C THR A 128 20.99 -21.96 34.92
N HIS A 129 20.32 -23.11 34.81
CA HIS A 129 20.78 -24.18 33.95
C HIS A 129 20.74 -23.79 32.45
N LEU A 130 19.74 -23.00 32.03
CA LEU A 130 19.69 -22.48 30.67
C LEU A 130 20.81 -21.47 30.35
N GLU A 131 21.35 -20.77 31.34
CA GLU A 131 22.51 -19.89 31.15
C GLU A 131 23.83 -20.68 31.01
N GLU A 132 23.91 -21.86 31.62
CA GLU A 132 25.10 -22.72 31.62
C GLU A 132 25.22 -23.61 30.37
N THR A 133 24.14 -23.78 29.60
CA THR A 133 24.05 -24.70 28.46
C THR A 133 24.15 -23.97 27.13
#